data_AF-A0A6V7WYT2-F1
#
_entry.id   AF-A0A6V7WYT2-F1
#
_cell.length_a   1.000
_cell.length_b   1.000
_cell.length_c   1.000
_cell.angle_alpha   90.00
_cell.angle_beta   90.00
_cell.angle_gamma   90.00
#
_symmetry.space_group_name_H-M   'P 1'
#
loop_
_entity.id
_entity.type
_entity.pdbx_description
1 polymer ?
#
loop_
_entity_poly.entity_id
_entity_poly.type
_entity_poly.pdbx_seq_one_letter_code
_entity_poly.pdbx_strand_id
1 'polypeptide(L)'
;MKYIWDYIYNLKFILKRKMESKIKTILLLITLFALIANIYGQGVCVHQGKEYRNGEEWTYRSFIMRCDVHHNYWQTKVVACVSLMGDRIPVGGQKSDRHGLWKCIQDPSGNTRLVQE
;
A
#
# COMPACT_ATOMS: atom_id res chain seq x y z
N MET A 1 -13.09 -65.40 -2.15
CA MET A 1 -12.25 -64.53 -3.00
C MET A 1 -12.84 -63.16 -3.31
N LYS A 2 -14.17 -62.98 -3.45
CA LYS A 2 -14.82 -61.66 -3.66
C LYS A 2 -14.49 -60.59 -2.60
N TYR A 3 -14.58 -60.96 -1.32
CA TYR A 3 -14.38 -60.03 -0.19
C TYR A 3 -13.01 -59.32 -0.14
N ILE A 4 -11.94 -59.98 -0.58
CA ILE A 4 -10.59 -59.39 -0.59
C ILE A 4 -10.47 -58.34 -1.70
N TRP A 5 -11.10 -58.58 -2.85
CA TRP A 5 -11.11 -57.66 -3.99
C TRP A 5 -11.89 -56.38 -3.67
N ASP A 6 -13.03 -56.50 -2.99
CA ASP A 6 -13.83 -55.35 -2.53
C ASP A 6 -13.07 -54.49 -1.50
N TYR A 7 -12.25 -55.12 -0.65
CA TYR A 7 -11.42 -54.42 0.33
C TYR A 7 -10.27 -53.65 -0.34
N ILE A 8 -9.58 -54.25 -1.30
CA ILE A 8 -8.50 -53.61 -2.07
C ILE A 8 -9.03 -52.44 -2.91
N TYR A 9 -10.22 -52.60 -3.52
CA TYR A 9 -10.86 -51.53 -4.30
C TYR A 9 -11.26 -50.35 -3.41
N ASN A 10 -11.90 -50.61 -2.27
CA ASN A 10 -12.25 -49.57 -1.30
C ASN A 10 -11.02 -48.84 -0.76
N LEU A 11 -9.94 -49.55 -0.44
CA LEU A 11 -8.70 -48.93 0.04
C LEU A 11 -8.05 -48.01 -1.01
N LYS A 12 -7.97 -48.45 -2.27
CA LYS A 12 -7.50 -47.60 -3.39
C LYS A 12 -8.39 -46.38 -3.60
N PHE A 13 -9.70 -46.54 -3.46
CA PHE A 13 -10.68 -45.46 -3.60
C PHE A 13 -10.55 -44.41 -2.49
N ILE A 14 -10.37 -44.83 -1.25
CA ILE A 14 -10.16 -43.95 -0.08
C ILE A 14 -8.84 -43.20 -0.21
N LEU A 15 -7.75 -43.87 -0.62
CA LEU A 15 -6.45 -43.24 -0.85
C LEU A 15 -6.54 -42.19 -1.97
N LYS A 16 -7.25 -42.48 -3.07
CA LYS A 16 -7.47 -41.53 -4.18
C LYS A 16 -8.25 -40.29 -3.72
N ARG A 17 -9.37 -40.46 -3.00
CA ARG A 17 -10.15 -39.34 -2.46
C ARG A 17 -9.36 -38.48 -1.47
N LYS A 18 -8.54 -39.11 -0.61
CA LYS A 18 -7.70 -38.40 0.37
C LYS A 18 -6.60 -37.57 -0.33
N MET A 19 -6.00 -38.10 -1.40
CA MET A 19 -5.05 -37.35 -2.22
C MET A 19 -5.73 -36.21 -2.99
N GLU A 20 -6.88 -36.44 -3.62
CA GLU A 20 -7.64 -35.39 -4.33
C GLU A 20 -8.06 -34.25 -3.40
N SER A 21 -8.45 -34.57 -2.16
CA SER A 21 -8.77 -33.57 -1.13
C SER A 21 -7.54 -32.73 -0.75
N LYS A 22 -6.39 -33.37 -0.46
CA LYS A 22 -5.13 -32.68 -0.14
C LYS A 22 -4.65 -31.80 -1.30
N ILE A 23 -4.72 -32.29 -2.54
CA ILE A 23 -4.35 -31.55 -3.75
C ILE A 23 -5.24 -30.32 -3.93
N LYS A 24 -6.57 -30.46 -3.76
CA LYS A 24 -7.49 -29.32 -3.81
C LYS A 24 -7.17 -28.29 -2.73
N THR A 25 -6.90 -28.71 -1.50
CA THR A 25 -6.50 -27.79 -0.42
C THR A 25 -5.19 -27.06 -0.76
N ILE A 26 -4.17 -27.77 -1.27
CA ILE A 26 -2.88 -27.18 -1.67
C ILE A 26 -3.07 -26.17 -2.81
N LEU A 27 -3.85 -26.53 -3.84
CA LEU A 27 -4.17 -25.63 -4.95
C LEU A 27 -4.88 -24.36 -4.46
N LEU A 28 -5.82 -24.50 -3.52
CA LEU A 28 -6.54 -23.37 -2.93
C LEU A 28 -5.60 -22.42 -2.16
N LEU A 29 -4.63 -22.98 -1.42
CA LEU A 29 -3.61 -22.20 -0.71
C LEU A 29 -2.64 -21.49 -1.66
N ILE A 30 -2.23 -22.14 -2.75
CA ILE A 30 -1.35 -21.53 -3.78
C ILE A 30 -2.06 -20.37 -4.48
N THR A 31 -3.34 -20.54 -4.83
CA THR A 31 -4.12 -19.44 -5.44
C THR A 31 -4.28 -18.26 -4.49
N LEU A 32 -4.47 -18.53 -3.19
CA LEU A 32 -4.57 -17.48 -2.18
C LEU A 32 -3.24 -16.72 -2.03
N PHE A 33 -2.12 -17.45 -2.03
CA PHE A 33 -0.77 -16.86 -1.94
C PHE A 33 -0.42 -16.01 -3.17
N ALA A 34 -0.79 -16.45 -4.38
CA ALA A 34 -0.56 -15.68 -5.61
C ALA A 34 -1.32 -14.35 -5.64
N LEU A 35 -2.52 -14.30 -5.05
CA LEU A 35 -3.31 -13.06 -4.96
C LEU A 35 -2.64 -12.02 -4.05
N ILE A 36 -2.05 -12.45 -2.92
CA ILE A 36 -1.39 -11.55 -1.97
C ILE A 36 0.03 -11.14 -2.40
N ALA A 37 0.72 -11.92 -3.23
CA ALA A 37 2.08 -11.62 -3.70
C ALA A 37 2.17 -10.27 -4.45
N ASN A 38 1.11 -9.85 -5.14
CA ASN A 38 1.07 -8.57 -5.88
C ASN A 38 1.14 -7.33 -4.98
N ILE A 39 0.97 -7.49 -3.67
CA ILE A 39 0.88 -6.37 -2.72
C ILE A 39 2.27 -6.02 -2.15
N TYR A 40 3.23 -6.95 -2.17
CA TYR A 40 4.50 -6.81 -1.43
C TYR A 40 5.68 -6.26 -2.25
N GLY A 41 5.49 -5.99 -3.55
CA GLY A 41 6.57 -5.66 -4.49
C GLY A 41 6.62 -4.21 -4.95
N GLN A 42 6.22 -3.24 -4.12
CA GLN A 42 6.27 -1.83 -4.49
C GLN A 42 7.46 -1.18 -3.79
N GLY A 43 8.32 -0.49 -4.56
CA GLY A 43 9.47 0.24 -4.05
C GLY A 43 9.12 1.20 -2.90
N VAL A 44 10.12 1.69 -2.18
CA VAL A 44 9.94 2.60 -1.04
C VAL A 44 10.57 3.94 -1.34
N CYS A 45 9.98 5.02 -0.84
CA CYS A 45 10.66 6.32 -0.82
C CYS A 45 11.53 6.41 0.41
N VAL A 46 12.74 6.96 0.25
CA VAL A 46 13.63 7.24 1.38
C VAL A 46 13.72 8.74 1.60
N HIS A 47 13.31 9.20 2.78
CA HIS A 47 13.44 10.60 3.19
C HIS A 47 14.01 10.69 4.61
N GLN A 48 15.17 11.34 4.75
CA GLN A 48 15.91 11.47 6.01
C GLN A 48 16.21 10.14 6.71
N GLY A 49 16.57 9.11 5.92
CA GLY A 49 16.88 7.78 6.44
C GLY A 49 15.66 6.97 6.89
N LYS A 50 14.43 7.48 6.69
CA LYS A 50 13.19 6.73 6.91
C LYS A 50 12.61 6.26 5.58
N GLU A 51 12.07 5.05 5.59
CA GLU A 51 11.36 4.47 4.45
C GLU A 51 9.86 4.74 4.55
N TYR A 52 9.25 5.09 3.42
CA TYR A 52 7.82 5.35 3.27
C TYR A 52 7.27 4.51 2.12
N ARG A 53 6.07 3.96 2.32
CA ARG A 53 5.39 3.13 1.31
C ARG A 53 4.69 3.99 0.26
N ASN A 54 4.37 3.38 -0.87
CA ASN A 54 3.58 4.04 -1.91
C ASN A 54 2.26 4.59 -1.35
N GLY A 55 1.98 5.87 -1.61
CA GLY A 55 0.81 6.58 -1.13
C GLY A 55 0.89 7.04 0.33
N GLU A 56 1.94 6.66 1.07
CA GLU A 56 2.11 7.09 2.46
C GLU A 56 2.35 8.60 2.53
N GLU A 57 1.64 9.26 3.46
CA GLU A 57 1.78 10.67 3.74
C GLU A 57 2.40 10.89 5.12
N TRP A 58 3.33 11.84 5.23
CA TRP A 58 3.92 12.23 6.50
C TRP A 58 4.13 13.73 6.58
N THR A 59 4.10 14.27 7.79
CA THR A 59 4.39 15.68 8.03
C THR A 59 5.89 15.87 8.26
N TYR A 60 6.48 16.80 7.51
CA TYR A 60 7.83 17.28 7.72
C TYR A 60 7.83 18.80 7.78
N ARG A 61 8.16 19.35 8.96
CA ARG A 61 8.00 20.80 9.26
C ARG A 61 6.54 21.22 9.03
N SER A 62 6.30 22.24 8.21
CA SER A 62 4.97 22.74 7.86
C SER A 62 4.42 22.14 6.56
N PHE A 63 4.94 21.00 6.10
CA PHE A 63 4.56 20.36 4.84
C PHE A 63 4.11 18.93 5.05
N ILE A 64 3.04 18.54 4.36
CA ILE A 64 2.63 17.15 4.23
C ILE A 64 3.23 16.63 2.93
N MET A 65 4.11 15.65 3.04
CA MET A 65 4.73 14.97 1.92
C MET A 65 4.00 13.67 1.61
N ARG A 66 4.09 13.20 0.37
CA ARG A 66 3.60 11.90 -0.09
C ARG A 66 4.69 11.15 -0.85
N CYS A 67 4.77 9.86 -0.62
CA CYS A 67 5.60 8.95 -1.41
C CYS A 67 4.80 8.45 -2.62
N ASP A 68 5.31 8.72 -3.82
CA ASP A 68 4.77 8.18 -5.06
C ASP A 68 5.77 7.19 -5.64
N VAL A 69 5.38 5.92 -5.73
CA VAL A 69 6.21 4.84 -6.26
C VAL A 69 5.65 4.42 -7.61
N HIS A 70 6.49 4.50 -8.62
CA HIS A 70 6.23 4.05 -9.99
C HIS A 70 7.06 2.81 -10.29
N HIS A 71 6.79 2.16 -11.42
CA HIS A 71 7.47 0.91 -11.80
C HIS A 71 9.01 1.00 -11.76
N ASN A 72 9.59 2.15 -12.17
CA ASN A 72 11.05 2.30 -12.35
C ASN A 72 11.66 3.40 -11.48
N TYR A 73 10.87 4.16 -10.74
CA TYR A 73 11.35 5.26 -9.92
C TYR A 73 10.37 5.56 -8.80
N TRP A 74 10.85 6.22 -7.76
CA TRP A 74 10.03 6.75 -6.68
C TRP A 74 10.36 8.24 -6.51
N GLN A 75 9.39 9.00 -6.02
CA GLN A 75 9.58 10.41 -5.72
C GLN A 75 8.79 10.79 -4.48
N THR A 76 9.30 11.80 -3.76
CA THR A 76 8.58 12.44 -2.66
C THR A 76 8.07 13.79 -3.14
N LYS A 77 6.80 14.09 -2.89
CA LYS A 77 6.18 15.36 -3.28
C LYS A 77 5.46 16.01 -2.11
N VAL A 78 5.44 17.34 -2.09
CA VAL A 78 4.59 18.09 -1.15
C VAL A 78 3.16 18.08 -1.69
N VAL A 79 2.20 17.63 -0.87
CA VAL A 79 0.77 17.56 -1.24
C VAL A 79 -0.09 18.56 -0.47
N ALA A 80 0.40 19.06 0.65
CA ALA A 80 -0.26 20.11 1.42
C ALA A 80 0.74 20.84 2.33
N CYS A 81 0.34 22.01 2.83
CA CYS A 81 0.95 22.71 3.93
C CYS A 81 0.14 22.50 5.22
N VAL A 82 0.76 22.76 6.36
CA VAL A 82 0.14 22.71 7.69
C VAL A 82 0.21 24.10 8.31
N SER A 83 -0.94 24.71 8.64
CA SER A 83 -0.98 26.01 9.33
C SER A 83 -0.48 25.89 10.77
N LEU A 84 -0.27 27.03 11.45
CA LEU A 84 0.08 27.04 12.89
C LEU A 84 -0.97 26.36 13.77
N MET A 85 -2.23 26.33 13.32
CA MET A 85 -3.34 25.63 14.00
C MET A 85 -3.35 24.12 13.73
N GLY A 86 -2.44 23.60 12.89
CA GLY A 86 -2.40 22.20 12.50
C GLY A 86 -3.29 21.88 11.30
N ASP A 87 -3.86 22.89 10.64
CA ASP A 87 -4.80 22.68 9.53
C ASP A 87 -4.09 22.29 8.24
N ARG A 88 -4.60 21.24 7.57
CA ARG A 88 -4.17 20.82 6.23
C ARG A 88 -4.67 21.79 5.16
N ILE A 89 -3.74 22.35 4.38
CA ILE A 89 -4.02 23.23 3.25
C ILE A 89 -3.44 22.58 1.99
N PRO A 90 -4.26 22.03 1.08
CA PRO A 90 -3.77 21.45 -0.17
C PRO A 90 -2.89 22.42 -0.94
N VAL A 91 -1.90 21.91 -1.70
CA VAL A 91 -1.10 22.74 -2.60
C VAL A 91 -2.02 23.48 -3.59
N GLY A 92 -1.78 24.79 -3.77
CA GLY A 92 -2.63 25.71 -4.53
C GLY A 92 -3.86 26.20 -3.75
N GLY A 93 -4.13 25.65 -2.56
CA GLY A 93 -5.25 26.01 -1.72
C GLY A 93 -4.96 27.13 -0.73
N GLN A 94 -6.04 27.57 -0.08
CA GLN A 94 -6.00 28.56 0.99
C GLN A 94 -6.98 28.22 2.11
N LYS A 95 -6.70 28.66 3.32
CA LYS A 95 -7.58 28.49 4.48
C LYS A 95 -7.40 29.65 5.45
N SER A 96 -8.51 30.19 5.95
CA SER A 96 -8.49 31.21 6.99
C SER A 96 -8.61 30.55 8.36
N ASP A 97 -7.78 30.99 9.30
CA ASP A 97 -7.88 30.67 10.72
C ASP A 97 -7.79 31.95 11.57
N ARG A 98 -7.70 31.80 12.89
CA ARG A 98 -7.63 32.93 13.83
C ARG A 98 -6.38 33.80 13.69
N HIS A 99 -5.37 33.33 12.95
CA HIS A 99 -4.12 34.04 12.72
C HIS A 99 -4.09 34.76 11.37
N GLY A 100 -5.03 34.49 10.45
CA GLY A 100 -5.10 35.15 9.16
C GLY A 100 -5.46 34.21 8.02
N LEU A 101 -5.18 34.64 6.79
CA LEU A 101 -5.37 33.80 5.60
C LEU A 101 -4.07 33.09 5.26
N TRP A 102 -4.10 31.76 5.28
CA TRP A 102 -2.96 30.94 4.89
C TRP A 102 -3.11 30.45 3.45
N LYS A 103 -2.02 30.49 2.68
CA LYS A 103 -1.95 29.98 1.30
C LYS A 103 -0.78 29.01 1.16
N CYS A 104 -1.04 27.86 0.53
CA CYS A 104 0.00 26.88 0.20
C CYS A 104 0.35 27.03 -1.29
N ILE A 105 1.40 27.78 -1.59
CA ILE A 105 1.76 28.15 -2.97
C ILE A 105 2.88 27.26 -3.45
N GLN A 106 2.74 26.67 -4.63
CA GLN A 106 3.81 25.98 -5.34
C GLN A 106 4.21 26.79 -6.58
N ASP A 107 5.52 27.00 -6.75
CA ASP A 107 6.07 27.66 -7.93
C ASP A 107 6.17 26.68 -9.13
N PRO A 108 6.39 27.18 -10.36
CA PRO A 108 6.56 26.31 -11.53
C PRO A 108 7.76 25.36 -11.43
N SER A 109 8.73 25.65 -10.56
CA SER A 109 9.89 24.80 -10.29
C SER A 109 9.60 23.68 -9.28
N GLY A 110 8.39 23.65 -8.71
CA GLY A 110 7.94 22.65 -7.73
C GLY A 110 8.18 23.02 -6.27
N ASN A 111 8.81 24.16 -5.96
CA ASN A 111 9.03 24.58 -4.58
C ASN A 111 7.72 25.02 -3.95
N THR A 112 7.41 24.47 -2.78
CA THR A 112 6.19 24.81 -2.04
C THR A 112 6.52 25.68 -0.84
N ARG A 113 5.72 26.73 -0.63
CA ARG A 113 5.82 27.65 0.51
C ARG A 113 4.45 27.90 1.13
N LEU A 114 4.44 27.96 2.47
CA LEU A 114 3.31 28.42 3.24
C LEU A 114 3.44 29.93 3.43
N VAL A 115 2.41 30.68 3.03
CA VAL A 115 2.35 32.15 3.13
C VAL A 115 1.16 32.53 3.98
N GLN A 116 1.35 33.52 4.85
CA GLN A 116 0.28 34.15 5.63
C GLN A 116 0.03 35.55 5.05
N GLU A 117 -1.23 35.85 4.80
CA GLU A 117 -1.76 37.18 4.43
C GLU A 117 -2.57 37.78 5.57
#